data_AF-A0A966E084-F1
#
_entry.id   AF-A0A966E084-F1
#
_cell.length_a   1.000
_cell.length_b   1.000
_cell.length_c   1.000
_cell.angle_alpha   90.00
_cell.angle_beta   90.00
_cell.angle_gamma   90.00
#
_symmetry.space_group_name_H-M   'P 1'
#
loop_
_entity.id
_entity.type
_entity.pdbx_description
1 polymer ?
#
loop_
_entity_poly.entity_id
_entity_poly.type
_entity_poly.pdbx_seq_one_letter_code
_entity_poly.pdbx_strand_id
1 'polypeptide(L)'
;MKIDLMIYSAPSKYDKKIPYAYEARHRVISGMDDNDSHYCDTICGLIGYLELVGLAPNSVELYEIYPDRKIRIPPYMYVKGTGQWQIGNELCQSFRQIYPDHIGANSCKFSDRITTLF
;
A
#
# COMPACT_ATOMS: atom_id res chain seq x y z
N MET A 1 -0.14 -8.75 22.50
CA MET A 1 0.95 -7.77 22.44
C MET A 1 0.46 -6.60 21.60
N LYS A 2 0.14 -5.46 22.22
CA LYS A 2 -0.28 -4.25 21.48
C LYS A 2 0.96 -3.67 20.82
N ILE A 3 0.96 -3.61 19.49
CA ILE A 3 2.02 -2.92 18.77
C ILE A 3 1.71 -1.43 18.90
N ASP A 4 2.35 -0.77 19.87
CA ASP A 4 2.50 0.69 19.89
C ASP A 4 3.41 1.05 18.71
N LEU A 5 2.81 1.11 17.51
CA LEU A 5 3.48 1.58 16.30
C LEU A 5 3.82 3.05 16.53
N MET A 6 5.10 3.33 16.81
CA MET A 6 5.68 4.67 16.79
C MET A 6 5.66 5.23 15.34
N ILE A 7 4.47 5.52 14.81
CA ILE A 7 4.27 6.38 13.63
C ILE A 7 4.19 7.82 14.14
N TYR A 8 5.27 8.34 14.72
CA TYR A 8 5.30 9.70 15.28
C TYR A 8 6.11 10.71 14.45
N SER A 9 6.67 10.35 13.29
CA SER A 9 7.56 11.28 12.56
C SER A 9 7.52 11.21 11.03
N ALA A 10 6.44 10.76 10.40
CA ALA A 10 6.25 10.96 8.96
C ALA A 10 5.49 12.28 8.70
N PRO A 11 6.07 13.28 7.99
CA PRO A 11 5.39 14.51 7.57
C PRO A 11 4.02 14.33 6.87
N SER A 12 3.69 13.11 6.43
CA SER A 12 2.31 12.67 6.11
C SER A 12 1.26 13.02 7.19
N LYS A 13 1.64 13.34 8.43
CA LYS A 13 0.74 13.86 9.46
C LYS A 13 0.09 15.21 9.09
N TYR A 14 0.68 15.98 8.16
CA TYR A 14 0.24 17.34 7.83
C TYR A 14 -0.53 17.44 6.50
N ASP A 15 -0.21 16.62 5.51
CA ASP A 15 -0.99 16.56 4.26
C ASP A 15 -2.01 15.42 4.28
N LYS A 16 -3.26 15.78 4.57
CA LYS A 16 -4.40 14.85 4.59
C LYS A 16 -4.79 14.34 3.19
N LYS A 17 -4.15 14.83 2.12
CA LYS A 17 -4.41 14.39 0.74
C LYS A 17 -3.68 13.11 0.39
N ILE A 18 -2.67 12.71 1.17
CA ILE A 18 -1.92 11.46 0.94
C ILE A 18 -2.22 10.43 2.04
N PRO A 19 -2.26 9.13 1.69
CA PRO A 19 -2.32 8.09 2.70
C PRO A 19 -1.03 8.07 3.52
N TYR A 20 -1.10 7.68 4.80
CA TYR A 20 0.08 7.46 5.63
C TYR A 20 0.56 6.01 5.61
N ALA A 21 -0.30 5.07 5.22
CA ALA A 21 0.02 3.66 5.08
C ALA A 21 -0.89 3.00 4.02
N TYR A 22 -0.52 1.79 3.65
CA TYR A 22 -1.28 0.88 2.81
C TYR A 22 -1.57 -0.40 3.59
N GLU A 23 -2.78 -0.94 3.41
CA GLU A 23 -3.22 -2.20 4.01
C GLU A 23 -3.56 -3.20 2.91
N ALA A 24 -3.14 -4.44 3.08
CA ALA A 24 -3.57 -5.59 2.29
C ALA A 24 -4.40 -6.51 3.17
N ARG A 25 -5.60 -6.87 2.74
CA ARG A 25 -6.46 -7.85 3.43
C ARG A 25 -6.59 -9.12 2.62
N HIS A 26 -6.26 -10.25 3.21
CA HIS A 26 -6.50 -11.54 2.58
C HIS A 26 -7.99 -11.89 2.57
N ARG A 27 -8.54 -12.22 1.41
CA ARG A 27 -9.91 -12.70 1.22
C ARG A 27 -9.98 -14.17 1.61
N VAL A 28 -10.22 -14.44 2.89
CA VAL A 28 -10.41 -15.82 3.36
C VAL A 28 -11.79 -16.32 2.93
N ILE A 29 -11.85 -17.30 2.02
CA ILE A 29 -13.07 -18.04 1.67
C ILE A 29 -13.22 -19.22 2.63
N SER A 30 -13.39 -18.96 3.92
CA SER A 30 -13.87 -19.93 4.91
C SER A 30 -13.99 -19.25 6.26
N GLY A 31 -15.07 -19.54 6.99
CA GLY A 31 -15.52 -18.86 8.20
C GLY A 31 -14.64 -19.03 9.45
N MET A 32 -13.34 -18.78 9.34
CA MET A 32 -12.45 -18.52 10.45
C MET A 32 -11.90 -17.09 10.30
N ASP A 33 -12.24 -16.28 11.29
CA ASP A 33 -12.21 -14.82 11.29
C ASP A 33 -10.84 -14.24 11.65
N ASP A 34 -9.77 -14.77 11.04
CA ASP A 34 -8.45 -14.14 11.11
C ASP A 34 -8.22 -13.41 9.79
N ASN A 35 -8.68 -12.15 9.74
CA ASN A 35 -8.30 -11.22 8.68
C ASN A 35 -6.79 -10.97 8.79
N ASP A 36 -6.00 -11.73 8.04
CA ASP A 36 -4.55 -11.50 7.94
C ASP A 36 -4.34 -10.21 7.15
N SER A 37 -4.21 -9.11 7.90
CA SER A 37 -3.96 -7.77 7.37
C SER A 37 -2.47 -7.47 7.41
N HIS A 38 -1.89 -7.14 6.25
CA HIS A 38 -0.51 -6.67 6.15
C HIS A 38 -0.47 -5.17 5.92
N TYR A 39 0.52 -4.48 6.51
CA TYR A 39 0.65 -3.04 6.42
C TYR A 39 2.04 -2.66 5.93
N CYS A 40 2.11 -1.63 5.10
CA CYS A 40 3.37 -1.01 4.70
C CYS A 40 3.17 0.50 4.57
N ASP A 41 4.23 1.26 4.79
CA ASP A 41 4.21 2.70 4.54
C ASP A 41 4.15 2.99 3.02
N THR A 42 4.66 2.10 2.15
CA THR A 42 4.66 2.25 0.69
C THR A 42 3.87 1.16 -0.03
N ILE A 43 3.21 1.52 -1.14
CA ILE A 43 2.48 0.54 -1.97
C ILE A 43 3.43 -0.45 -2.65
N CYS A 44 4.61 0.01 -3.07
CA CYS A 44 5.63 -0.85 -3.67
C CYS A 44 6.17 -1.87 -2.66
N GLY A 45 6.42 -1.44 -1.42
CA GLY A 45 6.85 -2.33 -0.34
C GLY A 45 5.77 -3.36 0.00
N LEU A 46 4.51 -2.93 0.07
CA LEU A 46 3.39 -3.84 0.31
C LEU A 46 3.29 -4.91 -0.79
N ILE A 47 3.25 -4.50 -2.07
CA ILE A 47 3.10 -5.44 -3.19
C ILE A 47 4.32 -6.36 -3.30
N GLY A 48 5.53 -5.83 -3.12
CA GLY A 48 6.75 -6.65 -3.12
C GLY A 48 6.74 -7.70 -2.00
N TYR A 49 6.24 -7.35 -0.82
CA TYR A 49 6.04 -8.32 0.27
C TYR A 49 5.00 -9.38 -0.11
N LEU A 50 3.83 -8.99 -0.61
CA LEU A 50 2.76 -9.93 -1.01
C LEU A 50 3.22 -10.92 -2.08
N GLU A 51 3.98 -10.43 -3.07
CA GLU A 51 4.59 -11.28 -4.09
C GLU A 51 5.59 -12.25 -3.47
N LEU A 52 6.46 -11.78 -2.56
CA LEU A 52 7.45 -12.60 -1.88
C LEU A 52 6.81 -13.74 -1.06
N VAL A 53 5.70 -13.48 -0.39
CA VAL A 53 4.96 -14.50 0.38
C VAL A 53 3.98 -15.33 -0.47
N GLY A 54 3.93 -15.09 -1.78
CA GLY A 54 3.14 -15.88 -2.73
C GLY A 54 1.64 -15.60 -2.70
N LEU A 55 1.21 -14.46 -2.17
CA LEU A 55 -0.20 -14.05 -2.21
C LEU A 55 -0.57 -13.54 -3.60
N ALA A 56 -1.68 -14.04 -4.14
CA ALA A 56 -2.15 -13.69 -5.48
C ALA A 56 -2.99 -12.40 -5.43
N PRO A 57 -2.98 -11.57 -6.50
CA PRO A 57 -3.76 -10.32 -6.49
C PRO A 57 -5.27 -10.50 -6.32
N ASN A 58 -5.82 -11.63 -6.74
CA ASN A 58 -7.25 -11.94 -6.62
C ASN A 58 -7.65 -12.39 -5.20
N SER A 59 -6.69 -12.80 -4.37
CA SER A 59 -6.92 -13.18 -2.97
C SER A 59 -6.76 -12.00 -2.01
N VAL A 60 -6.46 -10.79 -2.50
CA VAL A 60 -6.16 -9.64 -1.65
C VAL A 60 -6.97 -8.40 -2.05
N GLU A 61 -7.40 -7.64 -1.04
CA GLU A 61 -7.89 -6.27 -1.21
C GLU A 61 -6.90 -5.26 -0.66
N LEU A 62 -6.58 -4.23 -1.46
CA LEU A 62 -5.68 -3.17 -1.03
C LEU A 62 -6.45 -1.91 -0.63
N TYR A 63 -5.96 -1.22 0.40
CA TYR A 63 -6.53 0.00 0.92
C TYR A 63 -5.45 1.07 1.14
N GLU A 64 -5.79 2.31 0.81
CA GLU A 64 -5.10 3.52 1.25
C GLU A 64 -5.63 3.95 2.61
N ILE A 65 -4.72 4.18 3.56
CA ILE A 65 -5.08 4.52 4.93
C ILE A 65 -4.78 6.00 5.19
N TYR A 66 -5.84 6.74 5.50
CA TYR A 66 -5.82 8.15 5.90
C TYR A 66 -6.20 8.30 7.38
N PRO A 67 -5.89 9.42 8.04
CA PRO A 67 -6.19 9.61 9.46
C PRO A 67 -7.67 9.41 9.84
N ASP A 68 -8.59 9.68 8.91
CA ASP A 68 -10.04 9.69 9.13
C ASP A 68 -10.80 8.68 8.25
N ARG A 69 -10.14 8.00 7.31
CA ARG A 69 -10.80 7.09 6.36
C ARG A 69 -9.86 6.04 5.78
N LYS A 70 -10.46 5.01 5.20
CA LYS A 70 -9.78 4.02 4.35
C LYS A 70 -10.42 4.04 2.98
N ILE A 71 -9.62 4.10 1.92
CA ILE A 71 -10.10 4.08 0.54
C ILE A 71 -9.61 2.78 -0.11
N ARG A 72 -10.52 1.99 -0.68
CA ARG A 72 -10.15 0.77 -1.40
C ARG A 72 -9.47 1.16 -2.71
N ILE A 73 -8.32 0.55 -2.98
CA ILE A 73 -7.58 0.75 -4.24
C ILE A 73 -8.24 -0.13 -5.31
N PRO A 74 -8.59 0.43 -6.49
CA PRO A 74 -9.09 -0.37 -7.59
C PRO A 74 -8.04 -1.36 -8.12
N PRO A 75 -8.39 -2.64 -8.38
CA PRO A 75 -7.43 -3.65 -8.85
C PRO A 75 -6.63 -3.26 -10.10
N TYR A 76 -7.22 -2.51 -11.04
CA TYR A 76 -6.53 -2.09 -12.25
C TYR A 76 -5.30 -1.19 -11.99
N MET A 77 -5.13 -0.68 -10.77
CA MET A 77 -3.98 0.14 -10.38
C MET A 77 -2.76 -0.69 -9.93
N TYR A 78 -2.98 -1.96 -9.56
CA TYR A 78 -1.94 -2.82 -9.00
C TYR A 78 -1.90 -4.23 -9.62
N VAL A 79 -2.77 -4.51 -10.59
CA VAL A 79 -2.85 -5.80 -11.29
C VAL A 79 -2.66 -5.58 -12.79
N LYS A 80 -1.72 -6.31 -13.38
CA LYS A 80 -1.48 -6.36 -14.83
C LYS A 80 -2.67 -7.01 -15.54
N GLY A 81 -2.80 -6.76 -16.84
CA GLY A 81 -3.77 -7.49 -17.67
C GLY A 81 -3.61 -9.02 -17.64
N THR A 82 -2.43 -9.52 -17.24
CA THR A 82 -2.14 -10.95 -17.05
C THR A 82 -2.61 -11.52 -15.71
N GLY A 83 -3.17 -10.69 -14.81
CA GLY A 83 -3.58 -11.11 -13.47
C GLY A 83 -2.44 -11.17 -12.45
N GLN A 84 -1.23 -10.73 -12.81
CA GLN A 84 -0.07 -10.63 -11.92
C GLN A 84 0.03 -9.24 -11.27
N TRP A 85 0.80 -9.13 -10.19
CA TRP A 85 1.11 -7.84 -9.57
C TRP A 85 1.78 -6.87 -10.56
N GLN A 86 1.41 -5.58 -10.52
CA GLN A 86 2.24 -4.52 -11.09
C GLN A 86 3.37 -4.19 -10.12
N ILE A 87 4.60 -4.14 -10.60
CA ILE A 87 5.80 -3.96 -9.76
C ILE A 87 6.63 -2.81 -10.33
N GLY A 88 7.34 -2.09 -9.46
CA GLY A 88 8.29 -1.05 -9.86
C GLY A 88 7.65 0.11 -10.60
N ASN A 89 8.19 0.46 -11.77
CA ASN A 89 7.80 1.66 -12.51
C ASN A 89 6.34 1.64 -13.00
N GLU A 90 5.82 0.48 -13.42
CA GLU A 90 4.43 0.36 -13.87
C GLU A 90 3.45 0.70 -12.73
N LEU A 91 3.74 0.20 -11.53
CA LEU A 91 2.96 0.48 -10.33
C LEU A 91 3.03 1.97 -9.96
N CYS A 92 4.23 2.55 -9.90
CA CYS A 92 4.38 3.98 -9.58
C CYS A 92 3.66 4.86 -10.62
N GLN A 93 3.66 4.51 -11.91
CA GLN A 93 2.95 5.27 -12.94
C GLN A 93 1.43 5.26 -12.76
N SER A 94 0.84 4.13 -12.39
CA SER A 94 -0.60 4.04 -12.10
C SER A 94 -1.00 5.02 -10.99
N PHE A 95 -0.19 5.12 -9.93
CA PHE A 95 -0.48 6.00 -8.80
C PHE A 95 -0.15 7.48 -9.07
N ARG A 96 0.78 7.77 -10.00
CA ARG A 96 1.14 9.13 -10.38
C ARG A 96 -0.03 9.91 -10.98
N GLN A 97 -0.95 9.22 -11.66
CA GLN A 97 -2.16 9.85 -12.19
C GLN A 97 -3.06 10.43 -11.08
N ILE A 98 -2.97 9.88 -9.87
CA ILE A 98 -3.76 10.30 -8.71
C ILE A 98 -2.96 11.25 -7.80
N TYR A 99 -1.63 11.07 -7.75
CA TYR A 99 -0.72 11.88 -6.93
C TYR A 99 0.41 12.51 -7.77
N PRO A 100 0.11 13.46 -8.68
CA PRO A 100 1.07 14.00 -9.63
C PRO A 100 2.29 14.66 -8.96
N ASP A 101 2.09 15.26 -7.78
CA ASP A 101 3.13 15.99 -7.04
C ASP A 101 3.90 15.12 -6.03
N HIS A 102 3.50 13.87 -5.80
CA HIS A 102 4.11 12.99 -4.79
C HIS A 102 4.82 11.77 -5.37
N ILE A 103 4.71 11.52 -6.68
CA ILE A 103 5.37 10.39 -7.36
C ILE A 103 6.24 10.91 -8.51
N GLY A 104 7.56 10.82 -8.32
CA GLY A 104 8.57 11.18 -9.32
C GLY A 104 8.74 10.12 -10.39
N ALA A 105 9.34 10.50 -11.53
CA ALA A 105 9.42 9.67 -12.75
C ALA A 105 10.05 8.28 -12.55
N ASN A 106 10.96 8.14 -11.59
CA ASN A 106 11.69 6.89 -11.29
C ASN A 106 11.67 6.54 -9.79
N SER A 107 10.82 7.20 -8.99
CA SER A 107 10.75 6.93 -7.57
C SER A 107 9.42 7.38 -6.98
N CYS A 108 8.72 6.47 -6.33
CA CYS A 108 7.70 6.79 -5.35
C CYS A 108 8.37 7.36 -4.06
N LYS A 109 9.08 8.49 -4.19
CA LYS A 109 9.60 9.23 -3.03
C LYS A 109 8.47 10.12 -2.54
N PHE A 110 7.67 9.58 -1.63
CA PHE A 110 6.96 10.44 -0.69
C PHE A 110 8.05 11.10 0.16
N SER A 111 8.49 12.29 -0.25
CA SER A 111 9.51 13.14 0.41
C SER A 111 9.24 13.35 1.90
N ASP A 112 8.03 13.02 2.31
CA ASP A 112 7.39 13.27 3.58
C ASP A 112 7.42 12.03 4.49
N ARG A 113 8.25 11.03 4.17
CA ARG A 113 8.34 9.77 4.91
C ARG A 113 9.79 9.48 5.27
N ILE A 114 10.06 9.48 6.57
CA ILE A 114 11.35 9.05 7.10
C ILE A 114 11.47 7.55 6.82
N THR A 115 12.41 7.18 5.97
CA THR A 115 12.78 5.79 5.72
C THR A 115 13.49 5.25 6.96
N THR A 116 12.77 4.56 7.82
CA THR A 116 13.39 3.68 8.82
C THR A 116 12.91 2.27 8.52
N LEU A 117 13.70 1.57 7.72
CA LEU A 117 13.61 0.13 7.53
C LEU A 117 14.03 -0.53 8.85
N PHE A 118 13.22 -1.45 9.37
CA PHE A 118 13.64 -2.47 10.33
C PHE A 118 13.96 -3.75 9.58
#